data_AF-A0A9P7WPY0-F1
#
_entry.id   AF-A0A9P7WPY0-F1
#
_cell.length_a   1.000
_cell.length_b   1.000
_cell.length_c   1.000
_cell.angle_alpha   90.00
_cell.angle_beta   90.00
_cell.angle_gamma   90.00
#
_symmetry.space_group_name_H-M   'P 1'
#
loop_
_entity.id
_entity.type
_entity.pdbx_description
1 polymer ?
#
loop_
_entity_poly.entity_id
_entity_poly.type
_entity_poly.pdbx_seq_one_letter_code
_entity_poly.pdbx_strand_id
1 'polypeptide(L)'
;MDPPSKPTDAANTDMNFAMAGQEHHRNVIGELPIELLITIFGWASGLCGRYHMDTRSSEPYVPRLQIMAQVCQTWRDIINGTPALWTFITDQDNANAYIALDRSQSQPIGLSFGNKSATVKKKVLQMLMLEEIDVPMLQHFVLRNLSRSRHTYVLDLFRDHPPQLTSLALDRVAMRRWDTSVFSPHLRKLKLQHILTSGPTHENLHSILCACPELAHLELKMVKFSNETNGLLLQCPPAQLPLLHISVL
;
A
#
# COMPACT_ATOMS: atom_id res chain seq x y z
N MET A 1 -61.51 -27.07 60.18
CA MET A 1 -60.51 -26.02 59.88
C MET A 1 -59.56 -26.64 58.87
N ASP A 2 -59.85 -26.44 57.59
CA ASP A 2 -59.07 -26.99 56.49
C ASP A 2 -57.95 -26.02 56.08
N PRO A 3 -56.76 -26.53 55.72
CA PRO A 3 -55.64 -25.69 55.33
C PRO A 3 -55.80 -25.19 53.88
N PRO A 4 -55.29 -23.99 53.55
CA PRO A 4 -55.40 -23.43 52.21
C PRO A 4 -54.48 -24.14 51.23
N SER A 5 -55.06 -24.55 50.10
CA SER A 5 -54.41 -25.12 48.93
C SER A 5 -53.44 -24.13 48.27
N LYS A 6 -52.19 -24.57 48.05
CA LYS A 6 -51.16 -23.81 47.32
C LYS A 6 -51.50 -23.71 45.82
N PRO A 7 -51.27 -22.55 45.18
CA PRO A 7 -51.44 -22.39 43.74
C PRO A 7 -50.31 -23.07 42.97
N THR A 8 -50.70 -23.75 41.89
CA THR A 8 -49.88 -24.62 41.03
C THR A 8 -49.04 -23.79 40.05
N ASP A 9 -47.73 -24.04 40.03
CA ASP A 9 -46.73 -23.47 39.12
C ASP A 9 -46.92 -23.95 37.67
N ALA A 10 -47.68 -23.21 36.85
CA ALA A 10 -47.88 -23.53 35.43
C ALA A 10 -47.33 -22.47 34.45
N ALA A 11 -46.56 -21.48 34.92
CA ALA A 11 -46.17 -20.31 34.11
C ALA A 11 -44.72 -20.30 33.59
N ASN A 12 -43.92 -21.36 33.79
CA ASN A 12 -42.47 -21.31 33.49
C ASN A 12 -42.00 -22.08 32.24
N THR A 13 -42.89 -22.64 31.43
CA THR A 13 -42.48 -23.49 30.29
C THR A 13 -42.32 -22.73 28.96
N ASP A 14 -42.93 -21.55 28.80
CA ASP A 14 -42.93 -20.84 27.51
C ASP A 14 -41.74 -19.92 27.25
N MET A 15 -40.85 -19.67 28.22
CA MET A 15 -39.61 -18.89 27.97
C MET A 15 -38.44 -19.71 27.44
N ASN A 16 -38.46 -21.05 27.52
CA ASN A 16 -37.33 -21.89 27.11
C ASN A 16 -37.25 -22.17 25.60
N PHE A 17 -38.33 -22.00 24.84
CA PHE A 17 -38.31 -22.22 23.39
C PHE A 17 -37.74 -21.05 22.58
N ALA A 18 -37.69 -19.83 23.15
CA ALA A 18 -37.14 -18.66 22.46
C ALA A 18 -35.59 -18.60 22.47
N MET A 19 -34.90 -19.35 23.35
CA MET A 19 -33.43 -19.36 23.40
C MET A 19 -32.77 -20.39 22.46
N ALA A 20 -33.45 -21.50 22.14
CA ALA A 20 -32.88 -22.57 21.33
C ALA A 20 -32.64 -22.16 19.85
N GLY A 21 -33.38 -21.17 19.34
CA GLY A 21 -33.21 -20.67 17.97
C GLY A 21 -32.03 -19.71 17.77
N GLN A 22 -31.46 -19.15 18.85
CA GLN A 22 -30.35 -18.18 18.74
C GLN A 22 -28.96 -18.83 18.70
N GLU A 23 -28.82 -20.09 19.09
CA GLU A 23 -27.49 -20.73 19.16
C GLU A 23 -26.97 -21.20 17.79
N HIS A 24 -27.84 -21.55 16.84
CA HIS A 24 -27.41 -22.02 15.51
C HIS A 24 -26.87 -20.93 14.59
N HIS A 25 -27.16 -19.65 14.85
CA HIS A 25 -26.62 -18.55 14.04
C HIS A 25 -25.24 -18.05 14.52
N ARG A 26 -24.75 -18.52 15.68
CA ARG A 26 -23.50 -18.01 16.24
C ARG A 26 -22.23 -18.55 15.58
N ASN A 27 -22.29 -19.61 14.77
CA ASN A 27 -21.09 -20.26 14.23
C ASN A 27 -20.89 -20.20 12.71
N VAL A 28 -21.79 -19.56 11.94
CA VAL A 28 -21.65 -19.51 10.48
C VAL A 28 -20.31 -18.89 10.02
N ILE A 29 -19.77 -17.94 10.80
CA ILE A 29 -18.47 -17.32 10.51
C ILE A 29 -17.29 -18.26 10.81
N GLY A 30 -17.43 -19.14 11.81
CA GLY A 30 -16.38 -20.09 12.20
C GLY A 30 -16.23 -21.26 11.22
N GLU A 31 -17.23 -21.50 10.38
CA GLU A 31 -17.23 -22.56 9.37
C GLU A 31 -16.62 -22.12 8.03
N LEU A 32 -16.32 -20.83 7.86
CA LEU A 32 -15.69 -20.35 6.63
C LEU A 32 -14.23 -20.79 6.56
N PRO A 33 -13.76 -21.29 5.40
CA PRO A 33 -12.35 -21.49 5.13
C PRO A 33 -11.54 -20.22 5.42
N ILE A 34 -10.34 -20.39 5.98
CA ILE A 34 -9.47 -19.28 6.40
C ILE A 34 -9.14 -18.35 5.22
N GLU A 35 -9.02 -18.88 4.00
CA GLU A 35 -8.74 -18.13 2.78
C GLU A 35 -9.87 -17.15 2.44
N LEU A 36 -11.12 -17.56 2.67
CA LEU A 36 -12.28 -16.69 2.48
C LEU A 36 -12.32 -15.61 3.56
N LEU A 37 -11.98 -15.93 4.81
CA LEU A 37 -11.88 -14.95 5.88
C LEU A 37 -10.80 -13.91 5.59
N ILE A 38 -9.60 -14.32 5.15
CA ILE A 38 -8.52 -13.40 4.76
C ILE A 38 -8.99 -12.49 3.62
N THR A 39 -9.68 -13.07 2.62
CA THR A 39 -10.25 -12.29 1.52
C THR A 39 -11.24 -11.25 2.06
N ILE A 40 -12.21 -11.67 2.88
CA ILE A 40 -13.20 -10.79 3.51
C ILE A 40 -12.51 -9.68 4.31
N PHE A 41 -11.50 -10.00 5.12
CA PHE A 41 -10.73 -9.01 5.87
C PHE A 41 -10.04 -8.02 4.92
N GLY A 42 -9.42 -8.49 3.85
CA GLY A 42 -8.85 -7.65 2.80
C GLY A 42 -9.88 -6.71 2.16
N TRP A 43 -11.10 -7.17 1.88
CA TRP A 43 -12.17 -6.29 1.37
C TRP A 43 -12.66 -5.29 2.42
N ALA A 44 -12.95 -5.75 3.64
CA ALA A 44 -13.51 -4.94 4.72
C ALA A 44 -12.55 -3.85 5.20
N SER A 45 -11.26 -4.16 5.26
CA SER A 45 -10.20 -3.20 5.58
C SER A 45 -9.91 -2.23 4.42
N GLY A 46 -10.16 -2.66 3.18
CA GLY A 46 -9.91 -1.89 1.96
C GLY A 46 -8.70 -2.33 1.15
N LEU A 47 -7.95 -3.36 1.60
CA LEU A 47 -6.77 -3.92 0.91
C LEU A 47 -7.06 -4.41 -0.51
N CYS A 48 -8.18 -5.12 -0.69
CA CYS A 48 -8.49 -5.82 -1.95
C CYS A 48 -9.31 -4.96 -2.94
N GLY A 49 -9.56 -3.68 -2.63
CA GLY A 49 -10.35 -2.82 -3.50
C GLY A 49 -9.60 -2.49 -4.81
N ARG A 50 -10.31 -2.53 -5.96
CA ARG A 50 -9.82 -2.11 -7.29
C ARG A 50 -9.31 -0.65 -7.36
N TYR A 51 -9.40 0.09 -6.26
CA TYR A 51 -8.95 1.46 -6.09
C TYR A 51 -7.67 1.59 -5.24
N HIS A 52 -6.90 0.51 -5.02
CA HIS A 52 -5.70 0.58 -4.17
C HIS A 52 -4.64 1.60 -4.63
N MET A 53 -4.70 2.05 -5.88
CA MET A 53 -3.88 3.15 -6.39
C MET A 53 -4.64 4.48 -6.46
N ASP A 54 -5.95 4.50 -6.34
CA ASP A 54 -6.73 5.75 -6.24
C ASP A 54 -6.99 6.04 -4.76
N THR A 55 -5.98 6.65 -4.14
CA THR A 55 -5.86 7.05 -2.72
C THR A 55 -6.92 8.07 -2.24
N ARG A 56 -8.13 8.07 -2.82
CA ARG A 56 -9.23 8.96 -2.44
C ARG A 56 -10.10 8.39 -1.32
N SER A 57 -10.04 7.07 -1.09
CA SER A 57 -10.62 6.46 0.11
C SER A 57 -9.81 6.91 1.33
N SER A 58 -10.45 7.65 2.24
CA SER A 58 -9.80 8.48 3.25
C SER A 58 -9.42 7.76 4.55
N GLU A 59 -9.75 6.48 4.69
CA GLU A 59 -9.65 5.79 5.97
C GLU A 59 -8.34 4.99 6.14
N PRO A 60 -7.72 5.06 7.32
CA PRO A 60 -6.50 4.33 7.61
C PRO A 60 -6.79 2.82 7.64
N TYR A 61 -5.97 2.07 6.93
CA TYR A 61 -6.12 0.65 6.71
C TYR A 61 -5.80 -0.17 7.97
N VAL A 62 -4.67 0.15 8.60
CA VAL A 62 -4.14 -0.62 9.74
C VAL A 62 -5.07 -0.57 10.96
N PRO A 63 -5.62 0.59 11.38
CA PRO A 63 -6.61 0.65 12.44
C PRO A 63 -7.85 -0.20 12.19
N ARG A 64 -8.32 -0.32 10.94
CA ARG A 64 -9.48 -1.15 10.61
C ARG A 64 -9.19 -2.63 10.85
N LEU A 65 -8.02 -3.12 10.45
CA LEU A 65 -7.58 -4.47 10.80
C LEU A 65 -7.54 -4.68 12.31
N GLN A 66 -6.99 -3.72 13.05
CA GLN A 66 -6.91 -3.79 14.51
C GLN A 66 -8.30 -3.84 15.16
N ILE A 67 -9.27 -3.06 14.66
CA ILE A 67 -10.66 -3.10 15.12
C ILE A 67 -11.29 -4.47 14.82
N MET A 68 -11.11 -5.00 13.62
CA MET A 68 -11.60 -6.34 13.26
C MET A 68 -10.97 -7.44 14.14
N ALA A 69 -9.70 -7.30 14.50
CA ALA A 69 -9.02 -8.19 15.44
C ALA A 69 -9.55 -8.11 16.89
N GLN A 70 -10.50 -7.22 17.20
CA GLN A 70 -11.19 -7.18 18.49
C GLN A 70 -12.55 -7.90 18.50
N VAL A 71 -13.03 -8.41 17.35
CA VAL A 71 -14.35 -9.07 17.27
C VAL A 71 -14.36 -10.37 18.06
N CYS A 72 -13.41 -11.27 17.80
CA CYS A 72 -13.23 -12.51 18.54
C CYS A 72 -11.78 -13.00 18.45
N GLN A 73 -11.43 -14.02 19.26
CA GLN A 73 -10.07 -14.57 19.29
C GLN A 73 -9.65 -15.15 17.92
N THR A 74 -10.53 -15.90 17.26
CA THR A 74 -10.24 -16.47 15.93
C THR A 74 -9.90 -15.39 14.90
N TRP A 75 -10.65 -14.28 14.86
CA TRP A 75 -10.37 -13.16 13.94
C TRP A 75 -9.04 -12.51 14.24
N ARG A 76 -8.73 -12.30 15.53
CA ARG A 76 -7.45 -11.77 15.98
C ARG A 76 -6.29 -12.63 15.51
N ASP A 77 -6.40 -13.94 15.68
CA ASP A 77 -5.35 -14.89 15.33
C ASP A 77 -5.13 -14.94 13.82
N ILE A 78 -6.21 -14.96 13.03
CA ILE A 78 -6.10 -14.93 11.57
C ILE A 78 -5.49 -13.60 11.10
N ILE A 79 -6.00 -12.47 11.58
CA ILE A 79 -5.53 -11.14 11.15
C ILE A 79 -4.05 -10.93 11.53
N ASN A 80 -3.66 -11.26 12.76
CA ASN A 80 -2.29 -11.10 13.22
C ASN A 80 -1.34 -12.16 12.63
N GLY A 81 -1.84 -13.36 12.35
CA GLY A 81 -1.08 -14.48 11.79
C GLY A 81 -0.99 -14.50 10.26
N THR A 82 -1.56 -13.51 9.56
CA THR A 82 -1.53 -13.42 8.10
C THR A 82 -0.71 -12.21 7.64
N PRO A 83 0.61 -12.37 7.40
CA PRO A 83 1.50 -11.27 7.00
C PRO A 83 1.04 -10.53 5.74
N ALA A 84 0.39 -11.21 4.80
CA ALA A 84 -0.12 -10.61 3.57
C ALA A 84 -1.10 -9.45 3.82
N LEU A 85 -1.81 -9.45 4.97
CA LEU A 85 -2.69 -8.36 5.38
C LEU A 85 -1.91 -7.13 5.87
N TRP A 86 -0.61 -7.19 6.09
CA TRP A 86 0.16 -6.07 6.64
C TRP A 86 1.05 -5.38 5.61
N THR A 87 1.03 -5.89 4.37
CA THR A 87 1.97 -5.53 3.30
C THR A 87 1.75 -4.15 2.69
N PHE A 88 0.66 -3.45 2.99
CA PHE A 88 0.39 -2.14 2.40
C PHE A 88 0.27 -1.04 3.45
N ILE A 89 1.11 -0.01 3.32
CA ILE A 89 1.19 1.10 4.26
C ILE A 89 0.97 2.40 3.53
N THR A 90 0.06 3.22 4.06
CA THR A 90 -0.25 4.53 3.50
C THR A 90 0.21 5.67 4.41
N ASP A 91 0.12 6.91 3.91
CA ASP A 91 0.32 8.10 4.73
C ASP A 91 -0.69 8.26 5.89
N GLN A 92 -1.79 7.51 5.85
CA GLN A 92 -2.78 7.42 6.93
C GLN A 92 -2.30 6.53 8.08
N ASP A 93 -1.42 5.58 7.80
CA ASP A 93 -0.99 4.54 8.74
C ASP A 93 0.29 4.93 9.50
N ASN A 94 0.76 6.18 9.43
CA ASN A 94 2.06 6.60 10.00
C ASN A 94 2.27 6.14 11.45
N ALA A 95 1.28 6.34 12.33
CA ALA A 95 1.37 5.92 13.73
C ALA A 95 1.43 4.40 13.92
N ASN A 96 1.01 3.61 12.92
CA ASN A 96 0.99 2.15 12.95
C ASN A 96 1.91 1.52 11.89
N ALA A 97 2.73 2.32 11.20
CA ALA A 97 3.57 1.83 10.12
C ALA A 97 4.55 0.77 10.64
N TYR A 98 5.11 0.98 11.83
CA TYR A 98 5.99 -0.01 12.47
C TYR A 98 5.28 -1.35 12.73
N ILE A 99 4.01 -1.34 13.14
CA ILE A 99 3.22 -2.56 13.36
C ILE A 99 3.04 -3.31 12.04
N ALA A 100 2.72 -2.57 10.97
CA ALA A 100 2.55 -3.16 9.66
C ALA A 100 3.87 -3.72 9.09
N LEU A 101 4.98 -3.01 9.28
CA LEU A 101 6.31 -3.48 8.88
C LEU A 101 6.70 -4.76 9.63
N ASP A 102 6.57 -4.76 10.96
CA ASP A 102 6.87 -5.92 11.82
C ASP A 102 6.04 -7.15 11.42
N ARG A 103 4.73 -6.95 11.21
CA ARG A 103 3.81 -8.04 10.87
C ARG A 103 3.88 -8.49 9.41
N SER A 104 4.41 -7.67 8.52
CA SER A 104 4.63 -8.07 7.12
C SER A 104 5.68 -9.16 6.98
N GLN A 105 6.58 -9.31 7.96
CA GLN A 105 7.67 -10.28 7.93
C GLN A 105 8.48 -10.17 6.63
N SER A 106 8.63 -11.27 5.88
CA SER A 106 9.36 -11.33 4.61
C SER A 106 8.48 -11.08 3.37
N GLN A 107 7.23 -10.63 3.55
CA GLN A 107 6.35 -10.40 2.41
C GLN A 107 6.71 -9.12 1.64
N PRO A 108 6.46 -9.08 0.32
CA PRO A 108 6.56 -7.86 -0.47
C PRO A 108 5.74 -6.71 0.11
N ILE A 109 6.38 -5.55 0.31
CA ILE A 109 5.73 -4.37 0.88
C ILE A 109 5.38 -3.37 -0.22
N GLY A 110 4.20 -2.75 -0.08
CA GLY A 110 3.75 -1.61 -0.84
C GLY A 110 3.60 -0.37 0.04
N LEU A 111 4.19 0.74 -0.39
CA LEU A 111 4.07 2.03 0.28
C LEU A 111 3.37 3.03 -0.65
N SER A 112 2.40 3.77 -0.11
CA SER A 112 1.69 4.80 -0.87
C SER A 112 1.51 6.08 -0.05
N PHE A 113 2.25 7.12 -0.44
CA PHE A 113 2.21 8.42 0.23
C PHE A 113 1.44 9.45 -0.60
N GLY A 114 0.27 9.84 -0.10
CA GLY A 114 -0.74 10.66 -0.77
C GLY A 114 -0.61 12.17 -0.51
N ASN A 115 -1.73 12.87 -0.37
CA ASN A 115 -1.80 14.35 -0.38
C ASN A 115 -1.69 15.00 1.02
N LYS A 116 -1.38 14.22 2.05
CA LYS A 116 -1.38 14.72 3.44
C LYS A 116 -0.20 15.65 3.74
N SER A 117 -0.25 16.26 4.92
CA SER A 117 0.72 17.24 5.43
C SER A 117 2.17 16.83 5.16
N ALA A 118 2.97 17.76 4.63
CA ALA A 118 4.38 17.57 4.31
C ALA A 118 5.19 17.06 5.53
N THR A 119 4.78 17.40 6.75
CA THR A 119 5.43 16.96 7.99
C THR A 119 5.35 15.44 8.18
N VAL A 120 4.20 14.83 7.88
CA VAL A 120 4.00 13.38 8.00
C VAL A 120 4.84 12.64 6.97
N LYS A 121 4.83 13.11 5.72
CA LYS A 121 5.67 12.55 4.66
C LYS A 121 7.14 12.65 5.03
N LYS A 122 7.56 13.80 5.55
CA LYS A 122 8.94 13.99 6.00
C LYS A 122 9.29 12.97 7.07
N LYS A 123 8.45 12.77 8.09
CA LYS A 123 8.76 11.80 9.15
C LYS A 123 8.82 10.38 8.61
N VAL A 124 7.87 9.93 7.80
CA VAL A 124 7.89 8.55 7.27
C VAL A 124 9.04 8.34 6.29
N LEU A 125 9.29 9.30 5.38
CA LEU A 125 10.46 9.25 4.52
C LEU A 125 11.75 9.30 5.35
N GLN A 126 11.81 10.10 6.42
CA GLN A 126 12.95 10.07 7.34
C GLN A 126 13.07 8.72 8.04
N MET A 127 11.99 8.08 8.46
CA MET A 127 12.07 6.74 9.05
C MET A 127 12.60 5.73 8.03
N LEU A 128 12.08 5.76 6.79
CA LEU A 128 12.51 4.87 5.70
C LEU A 128 13.93 5.17 5.18
N MET A 129 14.43 6.39 5.37
CA MET A 129 15.67 6.86 4.73
C MET A 129 16.80 7.24 5.69
N LEU A 130 16.49 7.51 6.96
CA LEU A 130 17.44 7.95 7.99
C LEU A 130 17.52 6.95 9.16
N GLU A 131 16.45 6.24 9.51
CA GLU A 131 16.40 5.42 10.74
C GLU A 131 16.77 3.94 10.54
N GLU A 132 17.57 3.61 9.50
CA GLU A 132 18.10 2.25 9.26
C GLU A 132 17.03 1.14 9.18
N ILE A 133 15.77 1.48 8.94
CA ILE A 133 14.76 0.45 8.64
C ILE A 133 15.06 -0.05 7.25
N ASP A 134 15.84 -1.13 7.18
CA ASP A 134 16.05 -1.86 5.94
C ASP A 134 14.71 -2.46 5.53
N VAL A 135 14.18 -1.99 4.40
CA VAL A 135 12.96 -2.54 3.80
C VAL A 135 13.33 -3.22 2.48
N PRO A 136 14.14 -4.29 2.53
CA PRO A 136 14.67 -4.91 1.30
C PRO A 136 13.55 -5.50 0.45
N MET A 137 12.40 -5.81 1.06
CA MET A 137 11.22 -6.38 0.43
C MET A 137 10.27 -5.34 -0.18
N LEU A 138 10.65 -4.05 -0.24
CA LEU A 138 9.82 -3.02 -0.84
C LEU A 138 9.68 -3.25 -2.36
N GLN A 139 8.49 -3.61 -2.82
CA GLN A 139 8.21 -3.88 -4.24
C GLN A 139 7.36 -2.79 -4.91
N HIS A 140 6.45 -2.17 -4.16
CA HIS A 140 5.57 -1.15 -4.70
C HIS A 140 5.78 0.17 -3.97
N PHE A 141 6.14 1.22 -4.71
CA PHE A 141 6.35 2.54 -4.12
C PHE A 141 5.60 3.60 -4.90
N VAL A 142 4.69 4.30 -4.21
CA VAL A 142 3.87 5.37 -4.77
C VAL A 142 4.09 6.63 -3.94
N LEU A 143 4.46 7.71 -4.60
CA LEU A 143 4.76 8.97 -3.97
C LEU A 143 4.08 10.12 -4.71
N ARG A 144 3.22 10.86 -4.00
CA ARG A 144 2.40 11.91 -4.60
C ARG A 144 2.57 13.25 -3.89
N ASN A 145 2.42 14.34 -4.64
CA ASN A 145 2.26 15.71 -4.14
C ASN A 145 3.33 16.15 -3.13
N LEU A 146 4.61 15.98 -3.46
CA LEU A 146 5.70 16.51 -2.62
C LEU A 146 6.03 17.97 -2.94
N SER A 147 5.74 18.42 -4.16
CA SER A 147 6.14 19.76 -4.63
C SER A 147 5.28 20.93 -4.15
N ARG A 148 4.21 20.70 -3.36
CA ARG A 148 3.35 21.79 -2.84
C ARG A 148 3.99 22.59 -1.71
N SER A 149 5.06 22.07 -1.14
CA SER A 149 5.87 22.77 -0.15
C SER A 149 6.69 23.85 -0.85
N ARG A 150 6.75 25.07 -0.27
CA ARG A 150 7.68 26.14 -0.70
C ARG A 150 9.15 25.68 -0.65
N HIS A 151 9.41 24.56 -0.01
CA HIS A 151 10.67 23.85 -0.05
C HIS A 151 10.47 22.66 -0.99
N THR A 152 11.00 22.76 -2.21
CA THR A 152 11.15 21.60 -3.08
C THR A 152 12.05 20.61 -2.36
N TYR A 153 11.44 19.58 -1.76
CA TYR A 153 12.19 18.48 -1.19
C TYR A 153 12.76 17.69 -2.35
N VAL A 154 14.04 17.94 -2.55
CA VAL A 154 14.89 17.24 -3.47
C VAL A 154 15.12 15.87 -2.85
N LEU A 155 14.40 14.86 -3.34
CA LEU A 155 14.52 13.50 -2.83
C LEU A 155 15.72 12.78 -3.45
N ASP A 156 16.40 12.04 -2.59
CA ASP A 156 17.48 11.12 -2.92
C ASP A 156 17.02 9.71 -2.55
N LEU A 157 16.06 9.19 -3.34
CA LEU A 157 15.34 7.95 -3.03
C LEU A 157 16.31 6.77 -2.88
N PHE A 158 16.21 6.02 -1.79
CA PHE A 158 16.95 4.77 -1.50
C PHE A 158 18.49 4.84 -1.44
N ARG A 159 19.09 6.03 -1.57
CA ARG A 159 20.56 6.20 -1.55
C ARG A 159 21.23 5.17 -2.50
N ASP A 160 22.27 4.49 -2.04
CA ASP A 160 23.03 3.52 -2.83
C ASP A 160 22.45 2.09 -2.84
N HIS A 161 21.29 1.86 -2.19
CA HIS A 161 20.72 0.53 -2.02
C HIS A 161 19.25 0.50 -2.47
N PRO A 162 18.99 0.45 -3.79
CA PRO A 162 17.63 0.37 -4.30
C PRO A 162 16.98 -0.95 -3.83
N PRO A 163 15.77 -0.90 -3.25
CA PRO A 163 15.05 -2.11 -2.91
C PRO A 163 14.64 -2.89 -4.17
N GLN A 164 14.04 -4.07 -3.98
CA GLN A 164 13.51 -4.91 -5.08
C GLN A 164 12.22 -4.34 -5.70
N LEU A 165 12.25 -3.07 -6.10
CA LEU A 165 11.10 -2.36 -6.64
C LEU A 165 10.66 -2.95 -7.97
N THR A 166 9.40 -3.39 -8.01
CA THR A 166 8.74 -3.86 -9.23
C THR A 166 7.80 -2.81 -9.81
N SER A 167 7.29 -1.89 -8.99
CA SER A 167 6.43 -0.78 -9.41
C SER A 167 6.78 0.52 -8.69
N LEU A 168 7.06 1.56 -9.47
CA LEU A 168 7.35 2.91 -8.99
C LEU A 168 6.39 3.91 -9.63
N ALA A 169 5.72 4.72 -8.81
CA ALA A 169 4.84 5.79 -9.27
C ALA A 169 5.16 7.10 -8.57
N LEU A 170 5.55 8.11 -9.34
CA LEU A 170 5.89 9.45 -8.88
C LEU A 170 4.92 10.46 -9.48
N ASP A 171 4.18 11.18 -8.64
CA ASP A 171 3.19 12.19 -9.06
C ASP A 171 3.47 13.53 -8.37
N ARG A 172 3.76 14.59 -9.12
CA ARG A 172 4.11 15.93 -8.56
C ARG A 172 5.24 15.82 -7.53
N VAL A 173 6.31 15.16 -7.92
CA VAL A 173 7.54 15.00 -7.15
C VAL A 173 8.67 15.72 -7.87
N ALA A 174 9.50 16.45 -7.11
CA ALA A 174 10.75 17.01 -7.60
C ALA A 174 11.91 16.12 -7.14
N MET A 175 12.64 15.52 -8.08
CA MET A 175 13.83 14.71 -7.77
C MET A 175 15.10 15.55 -7.93
N ARG A 176 16.15 15.23 -7.14
CA ARG A 176 17.47 15.85 -7.33
C ARG A 176 18.11 15.43 -8.63
N ARG A 177 18.06 14.13 -8.83
CA ARG A 177 18.81 13.36 -9.79
C ARG A 177 17.89 12.27 -10.28
N TRP A 178 17.89 12.09 -11.59
CA TRP A 178 17.26 10.98 -12.27
C TRP A 178 18.36 9.96 -12.62
N ASP A 179 19.15 9.58 -11.62
CA ASP A 179 20.22 8.60 -11.77
C ASP A 179 19.64 7.18 -11.78
N THR A 180 20.42 6.24 -12.32
CA THR A 180 20.01 4.83 -12.42
C THR A 180 20.03 4.11 -11.07
N SER A 181 20.74 4.63 -10.06
CA SER A 181 20.81 4.03 -8.72
C SER A 181 19.47 4.00 -8.00
N VAL A 182 18.58 4.96 -8.27
CA VAL A 182 17.22 4.96 -7.70
C VAL A 182 16.35 3.83 -8.27
N PHE A 183 16.64 3.35 -9.48
CA PHE A 183 15.77 2.43 -10.21
C PHE A 183 16.30 1.00 -10.11
N SER A 184 15.46 0.11 -9.59
CA SER A 184 15.77 -1.31 -9.48
C SER A 184 15.83 -1.96 -10.88
N PRO A 185 16.76 -2.90 -11.14
CA PRO A 185 16.79 -3.65 -12.39
C PRO A 185 15.53 -4.50 -12.62
N HIS A 186 14.79 -4.84 -11.55
CA HIS A 186 13.54 -5.58 -11.58
C HIS A 186 12.29 -4.70 -11.76
N LEU A 187 12.48 -3.41 -12.04
CA LEU A 187 11.37 -2.48 -12.19
C LEU A 187 10.56 -2.80 -13.44
N ARG A 188 9.31 -3.24 -13.26
CA ARG A 188 8.38 -3.63 -14.33
C ARG A 188 7.43 -2.51 -14.71
N LYS A 189 7.19 -1.59 -13.78
CA LYS A 189 6.20 -0.52 -13.95
C LYS A 189 6.75 0.81 -13.43
N LEU A 190 6.83 1.78 -14.32
CA LEU A 190 7.24 3.15 -14.01
C LEU A 190 6.15 4.13 -14.43
N LYS A 191 5.65 4.93 -13.49
CA LYS A 191 4.70 6.00 -13.75
C LYS A 191 5.24 7.33 -13.29
N LEU A 192 5.37 8.28 -14.21
CA LEU A 192 5.78 9.65 -13.93
C LEU A 192 4.63 10.59 -14.30
N GLN A 193 4.10 11.32 -13.33
CA GLN A 193 2.94 12.17 -13.51
C GLN A 193 3.17 13.59 -12.97
N HIS A 194 2.73 14.60 -13.73
CA HIS A 194 2.75 16.02 -13.35
C HIS A 194 4.11 16.50 -12.82
N ILE A 195 5.20 16.08 -13.46
CA ILE A 195 6.56 16.49 -13.10
C ILE A 195 6.90 17.74 -13.92
N LEU A 196 6.45 18.89 -13.43
CA LEU A 196 6.53 20.18 -14.15
C LEU A 196 7.84 20.93 -13.90
N THR A 197 8.54 20.61 -12.81
CA THR A 197 9.80 21.22 -12.38
C THR A 197 10.81 20.11 -12.12
N SER A 198 12.02 20.23 -12.65
CA SER A 198 13.10 19.25 -12.46
C SER A 198 12.74 17.83 -12.93
N GLY A 199 12.07 17.72 -14.09
CA GLY A 199 11.88 16.44 -14.74
C GLY A 199 13.19 15.85 -15.28
N PRO A 200 13.17 14.58 -15.70
CA PRO A 200 14.35 13.92 -16.25
C PRO A 200 14.80 14.61 -17.54
N THR A 201 16.09 14.56 -17.86
CA THR A 201 16.54 14.78 -19.24
C THR A 201 16.17 13.57 -20.10
N HIS A 202 16.24 13.71 -21.43
CA HIS A 202 16.09 12.57 -22.33
C HIS A 202 17.15 11.49 -22.08
N GLU A 203 18.38 11.91 -21.77
CA GLU A 203 19.47 11.02 -21.41
C GLU A 203 19.18 10.29 -20.09
N ASN A 204 18.63 10.97 -19.08
CA ASN A 204 18.23 10.30 -17.84
C ASN A 204 17.16 9.24 -18.11
N LEU A 205 16.10 9.58 -18.85
CA LEU A 205 15.07 8.62 -19.18
C LEU A 205 15.64 7.41 -19.94
N HIS A 206 16.55 7.67 -20.87
CA HIS A 206 17.23 6.62 -21.61
C HIS A 206 18.07 5.70 -20.70
N SER A 207 18.86 6.28 -19.80
CA SER A 207 19.65 5.52 -18.81
C SER A 207 18.76 4.70 -17.89
N ILE A 208 17.60 5.23 -17.47
CA ILE A 208 16.61 4.48 -16.69
C ILE A 208 16.07 3.28 -17.48
N LEU A 209 15.73 3.45 -18.75
CA LEU A 209 15.28 2.36 -19.61
C LEU A 209 16.35 1.27 -19.77
N CYS A 210 17.63 1.66 -19.86
CA CYS A 210 18.73 0.70 -19.94
C CYS A 210 18.96 -0.03 -18.61
N ALA A 211 18.78 0.66 -17.48
CA ALA A 211 18.92 0.08 -16.15
C ALA A 211 17.78 -0.86 -15.76
N CYS A 212 16.59 -0.72 -16.37
CA CYS A 212 15.40 -1.51 -16.07
C CYS A 212 14.99 -2.39 -17.27
N PRO A 213 15.74 -3.47 -17.56
CA PRO A 213 15.45 -4.34 -18.71
C PRO A 213 14.10 -5.08 -18.60
N GLU A 214 13.57 -5.25 -17.38
CA GLU A 214 12.25 -5.87 -17.14
C GLU A 214 11.07 -4.88 -17.27
N LEU A 215 11.31 -3.62 -17.65
CA LEU A 215 10.27 -2.60 -17.71
C LEU A 215 9.23 -2.95 -18.79
N ALA A 216 8.02 -3.29 -18.35
CA ALA A 216 6.91 -3.65 -19.21
C ALA A 216 5.92 -2.48 -19.42
N HIS A 217 5.86 -1.55 -18.47
CA HIS A 217 4.91 -0.44 -18.50
C HIS A 217 5.58 0.88 -18.13
N LEU A 218 5.57 1.83 -19.07
CA LEU A 218 6.00 3.20 -18.86
C LEU A 218 4.83 4.16 -19.12
N GLU A 219 4.47 4.94 -18.10
CA GLU A 219 3.45 5.99 -18.22
C GLU A 219 4.06 7.34 -17.93
N LEU A 220 4.00 8.25 -18.91
CA LEU A 220 4.44 9.63 -18.79
C LEU A 220 3.23 10.54 -19.00
N LYS A 221 2.83 11.26 -17.94
CA LYS A 221 1.69 12.18 -18.00
C LYS A 221 2.10 13.56 -17.53
N MET A 222 1.98 14.58 -18.37
CA MET A 222 2.40 15.96 -18.03
C MET A 222 3.81 16.02 -17.40
N VAL A 223 4.78 15.36 -18.04
CA VAL A 223 6.19 15.37 -17.63
C VAL A 223 6.95 16.38 -18.48
N LYS A 224 7.56 17.38 -17.84
CA LYS A 224 8.42 18.36 -18.51
C LYS A 224 9.87 17.89 -18.44
N PHE A 225 10.45 17.54 -19.59
CA PHE A 225 11.87 17.22 -19.68
C PHE A 225 12.71 18.48 -19.48
N SER A 226 13.83 18.36 -18.77
CA SER A 226 14.80 19.46 -18.63
C SER A 226 15.55 19.65 -19.95
N ASN A 227 15.47 20.86 -20.51
CA ASN A 227 16.11 21.23 -21.77
C ASN A 227 17.61 21.48 -21.54
N GLU A 228 18.45 20.44 -21.61
CA GLU A 228 19.91 20.65 -21.54
C GLU A 228 20.72 20.09 -22.71
N THR A 229 20.14 19.39 -23.67
CA THR A 229 20.92 18.92 -24.82
C THR A 229 20.23 19.20 -26.15
N ASN A 230 20.52 20.40 -26.68
CA ASN A 230 20.33 20.70 -28.10
C ASN A 230 21.22 19.74 -28.93
N GLY A 231 20.63 18.70 -29.50
CA GLY A 231 21.10 18.18 -30.79
C GLY A 231 21.87 16.86 -30.86
N LEU A 232 22.02 16.08 -29.78
CA LEU A 232 22.58 14.73 -29.90
C LEU A 232 21.46 13.69 -29.93
N LEU A 233 21.08 13.27 -31.14
CA LEU A 233 20.26 12.09 -31.36
C LEU A 233 20.98 10.88 -30.73
N LEU A 234 20.43 10.37 -29.63
CA LEU A 234 20.90 9.17 -28.96
C LEU A 234 20.81 7.98 -29.94
N GLN A 235 21.95 7.61 -30.52
CA GLN A 235 22.11 6.32 -31.19
C GLN A 235 22.29 5.25 -30.13
N CYS A 236 21.20 4.87 -29.46
CA CYS A 236 21.23 3.62 -28.70
C CYS A 236 21.04 2.47 -29.69
N PRO A 237 21.82 1.38 -29.60
CA PRO A 237 21.43 0.14 -30.27
C PRO A 237 20.00 -0.18 -29.85
N PRO A 238 19.14 -0.66 -30.78
CA PRO A 238 17.76 -1.00 -30.47
C PRO A 238 17.75 -2.10 -29.42
N ALA A 239 17.76 -1.71 -28.16
CA ALA A 239 17.55 -2.60 -27.04
C ALA A 239 16.17 -3.22 -27.31
N GLN A 240 16.16 -4.55 -27.39
CA GLN A 240 14.97 -5.35 -27.54
C GLN A 240 14.08 -5.05 -26.32
N LEU A 241 13.17 -4.09 -26.46
CA LEU A 241 12.09 -3.80 -25.52
C LEU A 241 10.78 -4.24 -26.20
N PRO A 242 10.58 -5.54 -26.52
CA PRO A 242 9.58 -5.94 -27.50
C PRO A 242 8.15 -5.79 -26.96
N LEU A 243 8.00 -5.42 -25.68
CA LEU A 243 6.72 -5.39 -24.97
C LEU A 243 6.54 -4.11 -24.13
N LEU A 244 7.37 -3.08 -24.32
CA LEU A 244 7.23 -1.85 -23.55
C LEU A 244 5.98 -1.08 -24.00
N HIS A 245 4.96 -1.06 -23.14
CA HIS A 245 3.77 -0.24 -23.37
C HIS A 245 4.06 1.19 -22.91
N ILE A 246 4.17 2.11 -23.86
CA ILE A 246 4.38 3.54 -23.60
C ILE A 246 3.04 4.27 -23.71
N SER A 247 2.60 4.88 -22.62
CA SER A 247 1.47 5.81 -22.61
C SER A 247 1.99 7.24 -22.41
N VAL A 248 1.78 8.12 -23.39
CA VAL A 248 2.10 9.55 -23.29
C VAL A 248 0.78 10.34 -23.32
N LEU A 249 0.50 11.09 -22.25
CA LEU A 249 -0.73 11.88 -22.07
C LEU A 249 -0.46 13.31 -21.60
#